data_AF-T1HV99-F1
#
_entry.id   AF-T1HV99-F1
#
_cell.length_a   1.000
_cell.length_b   1.000
_cell.length_c   1.000
_cell.angle_alpha   90.00
_cell.angle_beta   90.00
_cell.angle_gamma   90.00
#
_symmetry.space_group_name_H-M   'P 1'
#
loop_
_entity.id
_entity.type
_entity.pdbx_description
1 polymer ?
#
loop_
_entity_poly.entity_id
_entity_poly.type
_entity_poly.pdbx_seq_one_letter_code
_entity_poly.pdbx_strand_id
1 'polypeptide(L)'
;MNGLTVTRRICPVEVRTLQRLCTTSRMYLVRQVGPTSWDIAEGNREPLANNAYQQQGLSTVRVSLGSLHQCSCVLFNKTKELCKHLVWILMNKLKLKSGDQLSYQLGMSETQLLRCLEGGHVVKSKSTTKRDITRPACSKAVTRRPISGRDSCPICLESFANKAVMFCKYSCGNAMHTHCMDIVSKHQDLSGSSRGPEVGITCPLCRGFFCTQYELLQELRKPLNVVKPQPKSLANFDMVCSQCDVLPIVGSVYKCSACPQ
;
A
#
# COMPACT_ATOMS: atom_id res chain seq x y z
N MET A 1 7.58 32.00 -18.42
CA MET A 1 7.33 31.04 -19.53
C MET A 1 6.40 29.96 -19.01
N ASN A 2 5.09 30.17 -19.15
CA ASN A 2 4.06 29.25 -18.67
C ASN A 2 3.89 28.13 -19.69
N GLY A 3 4.62 27.04 -19.51
CA GLY A 3 4.40 25.79 -20.26
C GLY A 3 3.09 25.16 -19.83
N LEU A 4 1.97 25.67 -20.34
CA LEU A 4 0.68 25.00 -20.26
C LEU A 4 0.81 23.69 -21.05
N THR A 5 0.99 22.59 -20.35
CA THR A 5 0.86 21.26 -20.93
C THR A 5 -0.53 21.13 -21.52
N VAL A 6 -0.59 21.00 -22.85
CA VAL A 6 -1.85 20.75 -23.56
C VAL A 6 -2.48 19.51 -22.95
N THR A 7 -3.68 19.68 -22.39
CA THR A 7 -4.38 18.57 -21.74
C THR A 7 -4.76 17.54 -22.79
N ARG A 8 -4.37 16.29 -22.56
CA ARG A 8 -4.71 15.18 -23.46
C ARG A 8 -6.20 14.89 -23.33
N ARG A 9 -6.91 14.85 -24.46
CA ARG A 9 -8.32 14.42 -24.49
C ARG A 9 -8.44 12.91 -24.65
N ILE A 10 -7.50 12.29 -25.36
CA ILE A 10 -7.50 10.86 -25.65
C ILE A 10 -6.25 10.23 -25.01
N CYS A 11 -6.42 9.08 -24.36
CA CYS A 11 -5.32 8.31 -23.79
C CYS A 11 -4.47 7.68 -24.90
N PRO A 12 -3.15 7.99 -24.99
CA PRO A 12 -2.24 7.36 -25.95
C PRO A 12 -2.21 5.83 -25.80
N VAL A 13 -1.96 5.12 -26.90
CA VAL A 13 -2.02 3.64 -26.94
C VAL A 13 -0.95 3.03 -26.04
N GLU A 14 0.23 3.64 -25.98
CA GLU A 14 1.36 3.25 -25.14
C GLU A 14 1.00 3.37 -23.67
N VAL A 15 0.39 4.51 -23.28
CA VAL A 15 -0.05 4.75 -21.89
C VAL A 15 -1.15 3.77 -21.51
N ARG A 16 -2.11 3.51 -22.39
CA ARG A 16 -3.16 2.50 -22.16
C ARG A 16 -2.59 1.10 -21.97
N THR A 17 -1.54 0.76 -22.71
CA THR A 17 -0.81 -0.51 -22.55
C THR A 17 -0.13 -0.58 -21.20
N LEU A 18 0.55 0.50 -20.78
CA LEU A 18 1.13 0.61 -19.45
C LEU A 18 0.09 0.50 -18.33
N GLN A 19 -1.08 1.13 -18.48
CA GLN A 19 -2.18 1.05 -17.51
C GLN A 19 -2.64 -0.39 -17.30
N ARG A 20 -2.74 -1.18 -18.37
CA ARG A 20 -3.05 -2.62 -18.28
C ARG A 20 -1.96 -3.40 -17.57
N LEU A 21 -0.70 -3.16 -17.92
CA LEU A 21 0.47 -3.84 -17.34
C LEU A 21 0.67 -3.51 -15.85
N CYS A 22 0.27 -2.31 -15.41
CA CYS A 22 0.41 -1.87 -14.02
C CYS A 22 -0.33 -2.78 -13.04
N THR A 23 -1.46 -3.40 -13.44
CA THR A 23 -2.23 -4.32 -12.60
C THR A 23 -1.43 -5.57 -12.21
N THR A 24 -0.47 -5.97 -13.05
CA THR A 24 0.35 -7.19 -12.83
C THR A 24 1.80 -6.87 -12.45
N SER A 25 2.15 -5.58 -12.41
CA SER A 25 3.48 -5.11 -12.09
C SER A 25 3.67 -5.07 -10.58
N ARG A 26 4.70 -5.75 -10.09
CA ARG A 26 5.08 -5.72 -8.67
C ARG A 26 5.99 -4.53 -8.41
N MET A 27 5.46 -3.50 -7.77
CA MET A 27 6.20 -2.31 -7.35
C MET A 27 5.90 -2.00 -5.90
N TYR A 28 6.85 -1.36 -5.23
CA TYR A 28 6.80 -1.10 -3.80
C TYR A 28 7.16 0.35 -3.51
N LEU A 29 6.32 1.05 -2.76
CA LEU A 29 6.62 2.34 -2.15
C LEU A 29 7.55 2.11 -0.96
N VAL A 30 8.81 2.50 -1.11
CA VAL A 30 9.82 2.26 -0.06
C VAL A 30 10.03 3.50 0.80
N ARG A 31 9.92 4.68 0.19
CA ARG A 31 10.03 5.95 0.91
C ARG A 31 9.09 6.98 0.33
N GLN A 32 8.50 7.80 1.20
CA GLN A 32 7.78 9.00 0.80
C GLN A 32 8.66 10.23 1.07
N VAL A 33 8.91 11.03 0.03
CA VAL A 33 9.73 12.24 0.07
C VAL A 33 8.80 13.44 -0.16
N GLY A 34 8.15 13.89 0.91
CA GLY A 34 7.13 14.95 0.83
C GLY A 34 5.75 14.44 0.41
N PRO A 35 4.79 15.33 0.13
CA PRO A 35 3.39 14.95 -0.11
C PRO A 35 3.16 14.29 -1.48
N THR A 36 4.00 14.61 -2.47
CA THR A 36 3.77 14.27 -3.88
C THR A 36 4.93 13.51 -4.53
N SER A 37 5.95 13.13 -3.76
CA SER A 37 7.09 12.36 -4.28
C SER A 37 7.35 11.10 -3.48
N TRP A 38 7.74 10.04 -4.18
CA TRP A 38 7.96 8.72 -3.64
C TRP A 38 9.15 8.03 -4.30
N ASP A 39 9.88 7.24 -3.53
CA ASP A 39 10.88 6.31 -4.05
C ASP A 39 10.22 4.92 -4.18
N ILE A 40 10.25 4.40 -5.40
CA ILE A 40 9.61 3.15 -5.80
C ILE A 40 10.70 2.13 -6.10
N ALA A 41 10.56 0.94 -5.54
CA ALA A 41 11.37 -0.20 -5.94
C ALA A 41 10.58 -1.16 -6.82
N GLU A 42 11.25 -1.74 -7.81
CA GLU A 42 10.68 -2.77 -8.66
C GLU A 42 10.93 -4.16 -8.06
N GLY A 43 9.91 -5.01 -8.02
CA GLY A 43 10.08 -6.43 -7.77
C GLY A 43 10.49 -7.11 -9.07
N ASN A 44 11.76 -7.51 -9.18
CA ASN A 44 12.24 -8.29 -10.33
C ASN A 44 11.32 -9.51 -10.57
N ARG A 45 10.88 -9.70 -11.81
CA ARG A 45 10.37 -11.00 -12.26
C ARG A 45 11.58 -11.89 -12.57
N GLU A 46 11.43 -13.15 -12.20
CA GLU A 46 12.34 -14.30 -12.34
C GLU A 46 13.43 -14.50 -11.27
N PRO A 47 13.44 -15.67 -10.58
CA PRO A 47 14.63 -16.17 -9.91
C PRO A 47 15.66 -16.54 -10.98
N LEU A 48 16.86 -15.98 -10.89
CA LEU A 48 18.00 -16.51 -11.63
C LEU A 48 18.12 -18.00 -11.26
N ALA A 49 18.10 -18.87 -12.28
CA ALA A 49 18.05 -20.34 -12.18
C ALA A 49 19.31 -20.98 -11.57
N ASN A 50 20.08 -20.22 -10.81
CA ASN A 50 21.39 -20.58 -10.34
C ASN A 50 21.48 -19.91 -8.97
N ASN A 51 21.68 -20.68 -7.90
CA ASN A 51 21.73 -20.25 -6.49
C ASN A 51 22.88 -19.26 -6.16
N ALA A 52 23.06 -18.22 -6.97
CA ALA A 52 23.78 -17.01 -6.63
C ALA A 52 22.74 -16.02 -6.08
N TYR A 53 22.57 -16.01 -4.76
CA TYR A 53 21.94 -14.90 -4.04
C TYR A 53 22.84 -13.68 -4.19
N GLN A 54 22.82 -13.07 -5.38
CA GLN A 54 23.54 -11.85 -5.65
C GLN A 54 22.74 -10.71 -5.02
N GLN A 55 23.39 -9.95 -4.14
CA GLN A 55 22.88 -8.78 -3.45
C GLN A 55 22.57 -7.62 -4.43
N GLN A 56 21.76 -7.87 -5.44
CA GLN A 56 21.29 -6.81 -6.33
C GLN A 56 20.30 -5.98 -5.53
N GLY A 57 20.80 -4.87 -4.99
CA GLY A 57 19.98 -3.86 -4.33
C GLY A 57 18.77 -3.54 -5.19
N LEU A 58 17.59 -3.50 -4.57
CA LEU A 58 16.37 -3.03 -5.21
C LEU A 58 16.68 -1.66 -5.84
N SER A 59 16.69 -1.58 -7.18
CA SER A 59 16.93 -0.31 -7.85
C SER A 59 15.73 0.59 -7.56
N THR A 60 15.99 1.67 -6.83
CA THR A 60 14.97 2.64 -6.45
C THR A 60 14.86 3.73 -7.49
N VAL A 61 13.64 4.03 -7.92
CA VAL A 61 13.32 5.09 -8.85
C VAL A 61 12.51 6.15 -8.11
N ARG A 62 12.92 7.42 -8.23
CA ARG A 62 12.19 8.54 -7.67
C ARG A 62 11.12 9.02 -8.63
N VAL A 63 9.90 9.15 -8.13
CA VAL A 63 8.74 9.65 -8.86
C VAL A 63 8.15 10.84 -8.13
N SER A 64 7.85 11.91 -8.86
CA SER A 64 7.25 13.14 -8.33
C SER A 64 6.07 13.57 -9.18
N LEU A 65 4.93 13.85 -8.55
CA LEU A 65 3.75 14.41 -9.19
C LEU A 65 3.62 15.91 -8.90
N GLY A 66 3.12 16.64 -9.89
CA GLY A 66 2.97 18.09 -9.87
C GLY A 66 2.49 18.61 -11.22
N SER A 67 2.71 19.90 -11.47
CA SER A 67 2.39 20.58 -12.74
C SER A 67 2.99 19.87 -13.94
N LEU A 68 4.20 19.31 -13.77
CA LEU A 68 4.80 18.32 -14.64
C LEU A 68 5.22 17.13 -13.79
N HIS A 69 4.81 15.94 -14.23
CA HIS A 69 5.24 14.71 -13.60
C HIS A 69 6.70 14.43 -13.93
N GLN A 70 7.43 13.88 -12.97
CA GLN A 70 8.85 13.58 -13.12
C GLN A 70 9.14 12.16 -12.63
N CYS A 71 10.03 11.47 -13.33
CA CYS A 71 10.52 10.17 -12.93
C CYS A 71 12.02 10.05 -13.24
N SER A 72 12.79 9.50 -12.29
CA SER A 72 14.24 9.31 -12.46
C SER A 72 14.60 8.08 -13.32
N CYS A 73 13.63 7.36 -13.87
CA CYS A 73 13.91 6.19 -14.71
C CYS A 73 14.48 6.60 -16.08
N VAL A 74 15.28 5.69 -16.65
CA VAL A 74 15.93 5.91 -17.96
C VAL A 74 14.92 6.17 -19.08
N LEU A 75 13.79 5.44 -19.08
CA LEU A 75 12.75 5.59 -20.09
C LEU A 75 12.13 7.00 -20.09
N PHE A 76 11.77 7.52 -18.91
CA PHE A 76 11.23 8.86 -18.76
C PHE A 76 12.28 9.90 -19.17
N ASN A 77 13.55 9.71 -18.80
CA ASN A 77 14.57 10.69 -19.13
C ASN A 77 14.78 10.83 -20.65
N LYS A 78 14.64 9.73 -21.41
CA LYS A 78 14.74 9.73 -22.88
C LYS A 78 13.48 10.25 -23.58
N THR A 79 12.31 9.82 -23.13
CA THR A 79 11.04 10.08 -23.85
C THR A 79 10.29 11.32 -23.36
N LYS A 80 10.50 11.70 -22.09
CA LYS A 80 9.67 12.68 -21.36
C LYS A 80 8.17 12.33 -21.36
N GLU A 81 7.85 11.05 -21.58
CA GLU A 81 6.49 10.49 -21.57
C GLU A 81 6.20 9.70 -20.29
N LEU A 82 4.92 9.42 -20.02
CA LEU A 82 4.51 8.62 -18.86
C LEU A 82 5.15 7.22 -18.91
N CYS A 83 6.06 6.95 -17.97
CA CYS A 83 6.65 5.63 -17.79
C CYS A 83 5.77 4.73 -16.91
N LYS A 84 6.11 3.45 -16.84
CA LYS A 84 5.42 2.46 -15.99
C LYS A 84 5.31 2.90 -14.52
N HIS A 85 6.31 3.59 -13.98
CA HIS A 85 6.30 4.05 -12.59
C HIS A 85 5.28 5.15 -12.34
N LEU A 86 5.19 6.11 -13.27
CA LEU A 86 4.21 7.19 -13.21
C LEU A 86 2.80 6.65 -13.30
N VAL A 87 2.54 5.80 -14.30
CA VAL A 87 1.24 5.16 -14.48
C VAL A 87 0.87 4.33 -13.24
N TRP A 88 1.84 3.61 -12.66
CA TRP A 88 1.59 2.82 -11.45
C TRP A 88 1.19 3.70 -10.26
N ILE A 89 1.83 4.86 -10.03
CA ILE A 89 1.43 5.80 -8.96
C ILE A 89 0.03 6.37 -9.22
N LEU A 90 -0.24 6.82 -10.45
CA LEU A 90 -1.55 7.37 -10.82
C LEU A 90 -2.69 6.37 -10.54
N MET A 91 -2.47 5.10 -10.87
CA MET A 91 -3.49 4.06 -10.71
C MET A 91 -3.53 3.44 -9.31
N ASN A 92 -2.39 3.15 -8.69
CA ASN A 92 -2.35 2.40 -7.43
C ASN A 92 -2.33 3.30 -6.20
N LYS A 93 -1.68 4.47 -6.27
CA LYS A 93 -1.60 5.41 -5.15
C LYS A 93 -2.74 6.42 -5.17
N LEU A 94 -3.04 7.01 -6.33
CA LEU A 94 -4.15 7.96 -6.48
C LEU A 94 -5.49 7.29 -6.82
N LYS A 95 -5.49 5.98 -7.10
CA LYS A 95 -6.70 5.20 -7.40
C LYS A 95 -7.51 5.74 -8.60
N LEU A 96 -6.83 6.38 -9.56
CA LEU A 96 -7.44 6.84 -10.80
C LEU A 96 -7.84 5.65 -11.69
N LYS A 97 -9.00 5.74 -12.33
CA LYS A 97 -9.43 4.75 -13.32
C LYS A 97 -8.69 4.99 -14.63
N SER A 98 -8.49 3.95 -15.43
CA SER A 98 -7.81 4.05 -16.73
C SER A 98 -8.53 4.96 -17.74
N GLY A 99 -9.83 5.17 -17.56
CA GLY A 99 -10.64 6.08 -18.38
C GLY A 99 -10.60 7.54 -17.91
N ASP A 100 -10.11 7.81 -16.70
CA ASP A 100 -10.12 9.17 -16.16
C ASP A 100 -9.05 10.00 -16.85
N GLN A 101 -9.40 11.24 -17.22
CA GLN A 101 -8.49 12.11 -17.98
C GLN A 101 -7.14 12.32 -17.26
N LEU A 102 -7.16 12.42 -15.92
CA LEU A 102 -5.98 12.58 -15.07
C LEU A 102 -5.03 11.37 -15.11
N SER A 103 -5.51 10.18 -15.46
CA SER A 103 -4.69 8.95 -15.46
C SER A 103 -3.67 8.89 -16.60
N TYR A 104 -3.76 9.80 -17.57
CA TYR A 104 -2.88 9.87 -18.73
C TYR A 104 -2.38 11.28 -19.06
N GLN A 105 -2.54 12.25 -18.13
CA GLN A 105 -1.91 13.56 -18.27
C GLN A 105 -0.42 13.50 -17.90
N LEU A 106 0.39 14.34 -18.56
CA LEU A 106 1.81 14.55 -18.20
C LEU A 106 1.99 15.41 -16.93
N GLY A 107 0.91 15.98 -16.42
CA GLY A 107 0.92 16.95 -15.34
C GLY A 107 -0.46 17.16 -14.77
N MET A 108 -0.54 17.63 -13.54
CA MET A 108 -1.78 17.97 -12.86
C MET A 108 -1.62 19.29 -12.12
N SER A 109 -2.70 20.07 -12.05
CA SER A 109 -2.71 21.25 -11.19
C SER A 109 -2.67 20.84 -9.72
N GLU A 110 -2.20 21.73 -8.85
CA GLU A 110 -2.16 21.49 -7.41
C GLU A 110 -3.54 21.13 -6.85
N THR A 111 -4.59 21.83 -7.28
CA THR A 111 -5.97 21.55 -6.87
C THR A 111 -6.43 20.14 -7.28
N GLN A 112 -6.06 19.69 -8.49
CA GLN A 112 -6.35 18.33 -8.94
C GLN A 112 -5.58 17.30 -8.11
N LEU A 113 -4.31 17.58 -7.82
CA LEU A 113 -3.45 16.67 -7.06
C LEU A 113 -3.93 16.53 -5.60
N LEU A 114 -4.28 17.63 -4.95
CA LEU A 114 -4.83 17.63 -3.59
C LEU A 114 -6.13 16.82 -3.52
N ARG A 115 -7.05 17.02 -4.48
CA ARG A 115 -8.29 16.25 -4.58
C ARG A 115 -8.04 14.74 -4.66
N CYS A 116 -7.05 14.33 -5.45
CA CYS A 116 -6.66 12.93 -5.58
C CYS A 116 -6.02 12.38 -4.30
N LEU A 117 -5.22 13.17 -3.59
CA LEU A 117 -4.57 12.77 -2.35
C LEU A 117 -5.55 12.67 -1.18
N GLU A 118 -6.50 13.59 -1.08
CA GLU A 118 -7.51 13.63 0.00
C GLU A 118 -8.49 12.46 -0.07
N GLY A 119 -8.89 12.04 -1.28
CA GLY A 119 -9.73 10.85 -1.48
C GLY A 119 -9.04 9.53 -1.14
N GLY A 120 -7.70 9.51 -1.17
CA GLY A 120 -6.87 8.35 -0.88
C GLY A 120 -6.41 8.32 0.58
N HIS A 121 -7.34 8.34 1.54
CA HIS A 121 -7.10 8.13 2.99
C HIS A 121 -5.69 8.58 3.41
N VAL A 122 -5.42 9.89 3.38
CA VAL A 122 -4.22 10.43 4.01
C VAL A 122 -4.28 9.96 5.45
N VAL A 123 -3.47 8.96 5.80
CA VAL A 123 -3.21 8.62 7.19
C VAL A 123 -2.64 9.90 7.74
N LYS A 124 -3.48 10.68 8.44
CA LYS A 124 -3.05 11.86 9.16
C LYS A 124 -1.95 11.34 10.08
N SER A 125 -0.71 11.56 9.66
CA SER A 125 0.46 11.39 10.48
C SER A 125 0.24 12.36 11.62
N LYS A 126 -0.38 11.89 12.72
CA LYS A 126 -0.34 12.63 13.98
C LYS A 126 1.13 12.92 14.20
N SER A 127 1.48 14.20 14.25
CA SER A 127 2.85 14.64 14.52
C SER A 127 3.27 14.01 15.83
N THR A 128 4.04 12.94 15.75
CA THR A 128 4.62 12.32 16.93
C THR A 128 6.02 12.87 17.09
N THR A 129 6.22 13.54 18.22
CA THR A 129 7.49 13.72 18.92
C THR A 129 8.43 12.55 18.64
N LYS A 130 9.71 12.84 18.38
CA LYS A 130 10.76 11.87 18.02
C LYS A 130 10.59 10.58 18.84
N ARG A 131 10.09 9.53 18.21
CA ARG A 131 9.92 8.22 18.85
C ARG A 131 11.22 7.46 18.74
N ASP A 132 11.65 6.92 19.87
CA ASP A 132 12.86 6.13 19.96
C ASP A 132 12.79 4.92 19.00
N ILE A 133 13.91 4.63 18.35
CA ILE A 133 14.09 3.49 17.45
C ILE A 133 14.36 2.22 18.28
N THR A 134 14.68 2.36 19.57
CA THR A 134 14.87 1.23 20.48
C THR A 134 13.55 0.57 20.87
N ARG A 135 13.62 -0.73 21.20
CA ARG A 135 12.47 -1.50 21.66
C ARG A 135 11.96 -0.90 22.98
N PRO A 136 10.69 -0.47 23.08
CA PRO A 136 10.16 0.09 24.33
C PRO A 136 10.15 -0.97 25.45
N ALA A 137 10.77 -0.64 26.59
CA ALA A 137 10.96 -1.55 27.73
C ALA A 137 9.66 -2.00 28.41
N CYS A 138 8.61 -1.18 28.35
CA CYS A 138 7.28 -1.51 28.84
C CYS A 138 6.26 -0.69 28.05
N SER A 139 5.69 -1.25 26.99
CA SER A 139 4.57 -0.63 26.28
C SER A 139 3.41 -1.61 26.26
N LYS A 140 2.24 -1.16 26.75
CA LYS A 140 0.98 -1.88 26.52
C LYS A 140 0.83 -2.04 25.01
N ALA A 141 0.72 -3.28 24.53
CA ALA A 141 0.58 -3.55 23.11
C ALA A 141 -0.59 -2.73 22.55
N VAL A 142 -0.31 -1.91 21.53
CA VAL A 142 -1.32 -1.06 20.91
C VAL A 142 -2.37 -1.94 20.26
N THR A 143 -3.65 -1.60 20.45
CA THR A 143 -4.77 -2.30 19.82
C THR A 143 -4.61 -2.34 18.31
N ARG A 144 -4.74 -3.53 17.73
CA ARG A 144 -4.68 -3.71 16.27
C ARG A 144 -5.82 -2.94 15.61
N ARG A 145 -5.51 -2.19 14.56
CA ARG A 145 -6.55 -1.54 13.76
C ARG A 145 -7.22 -2.61 12.88
N PRO A 146 -8.56 -2.67 12.84
CA PRO A 146 -9.25 -3.60 11.96
C PRO A 146 -8.93 -3.28 10.49
N ILE A 147 -8.68 -4.32 9.70
CA ILE A 147 -8.48 -4.21 8.25
C ILE A 147 -9.85 -4.21 7.59
N SER A 148 -10.22 -3.11 6.97
CA SER A 148 -11.43 -2.98 6.15
C SER A 148 -11.15 -3.48 4.72
N GLY A 149 -12.19 -3.90 4.00
CA GLY A 149 -12.04 -4.36 2.59
C GLY A 149 -11.51 -3.29 1.62
N ARG A 150 -11.53 -2.01 2.02
CA ARG A 150 -10.95 -0.88 1.26
C ARG A 150 -9.49 -0.60 1.61
N ASP A 151 -8.98 -1.18 2.70
CA ASP A 151 -7.60 -0.95 3.13
C ASP A 151 -6.62 -1.70 2.23
N SER A 152 -5.51 -1.05 1.93
CA SER A 152 -4.42 -1.61 1.12
C SER A 152 -3.10 -1.45 1.86
N CYS A 153 -2.18 -2.37 1.62
CA CYS A 153 -0.84 -2.27 2.18
C CYS A 153 -0.15 -0.98 1.69
N PRO A 154 0.41 -0.15 2.58
CA PRO A 154 1.01 1.13 2.19
C PRO A 154 2.30 1.00 1.35
N ILE A 155 2.84 -0.22 1.24
CA ILE A 155 4.08 -0.53 0.52
C ILE A 155 3.75 -0.99 -0.90
N CYS A 156 3.05 -2.12 -1.08
CA CYS A 156 2.72 -2.60 -2.42
C CYS A 156 1.40 -2.03 -2.98
N LEU A 157 0.62 -1.29 -2.19
CA LEU A 157 -0.69 -0.71 -2.56
C LEU A 157 -1.78 -1.72 -2.94
N GLU A 158 -1.57 -3.00 -2.62
CA GLU A 158 -2.52 -4.09 -2.85
C GLU A 158 -3.34 -4.41 -1.59
N SER A 159 -4.47 -5.10 -1.79
CA SER A 159 -5.33 -5.59 -0.71
C SER A 159 -4.60 -6.59 0.21
N PHE A 160 -5.01 -6.60 1.49
CA PHE A 160 -4.55 -7.55 2.50
C PHE A 160 -5.15 -8.97 2.38
N ALA A 161 -6.13 -9.16 1.50
CA ALA A 161 -6.77 -10.45 1.32
C ALA A 161 -5.78 -11.53 0.85
N ASN A 162 -5.91 -12.74 1.39
CA ASN A 162 -5.14 -13.93 1.00
C ASN A 162 -3.60 -13.80 1.16
N LYS A 163 -3.13 -12.90 2.02
CA LYS A 163 -1.70 -12.67 2.28
C LYS A 163 -1.42 -12.60 3.78
N ALA A 164 -0.21 -13.01 4.17
CA ALA A 164 0.25 -12.86 5.54
C ALA A 164 0.49 -11.39 5.87
N VAL A 165 0.04 -10.97 7.05
CA VAL A 165 0.17 -9.59 7.53
C VAL A 165 0.81 -9.54 8.91
N MET A 166 1.53 -8.45 9.16
CA MET A 166 2.01 -8.06 10.47
C MET A 166 1.41 -6.71 10.86
N PHE A 167 1.27 -6.48 12.16
CA PHE A 167 0.73 -5.23 12.71
C PHE A 167 1.79 -4.48 13.50
N CYS A 168 1.74 -3.16 13.48
CA CYS A 168 2.58 -2.31 14.33
C CYS A 168 2.09 -2.39 15.79
N LYS A 169 2.67 -3.31 16.58
CA LYS A 169 2.28 -3.58 17.97
C LYS A 169 2.67 -2.46 18.95
N TYR A 170 3.64 -1.63 18.58
CA TYR A 170 4.27 -0.67 19.49
C TYR A 170 3.84 0.78 19.28
N SER A 171 3.04 1.07 18.25
CA SER A 171 2.74 2.46 17.89
C SER A 171 1.40 2.67 17.21
N CYS A 172 1.26 2.38 15.91
CA CYS A 172 0.10 2.85 15.15
C CYS A 172 -0.98 1.79 14.89
N GLY A 173 -0.73 0.52 15.23
CA GLY A 173 -1.69 -0.58 15.06
C GLY A 173 -2.03 -0.94 13.60
N ASN A 174 -1.45 -0.26 12.59
CA ASN A 174 -1.72 -0.53 11.18
C ASN A 174 -1.06 -1.84 10.70
N ALA A 175 -1.70 -2.47 9.71
CA ALA A 175 -1.25 -3.70 9.07
C ALA A 175 -0.33 -3.43 7.87
N MET A 176 0.60 -4.35 7.63
CA MET A 176 1.45 -4.43 6.44
C MET A 176 1.64 -5.89 6.05
N HIS A 177 1.79 -6.20 4.77
CA HIS A 177 2.14 -7.57 4.38
C HIS A 177 3.49 -7.95 4.98
N THR A 178 3.61 -9.19 5.46
CA THR A 178 4.86 -9.71 6.01
C THR A 178 6.00 -9.58 5.00
N HIS A 179 5.74 -9.95 3.74
CA HIS A 179 6.71 -9.80 2.65
C HIS A 179 7.06 -8.34 2.32
N CYS A 180 6.10 -7.40 2.46
CA CYS A 180 6.41 -5.99 2.28
C CYS A 180 7.36 -5.45 3.36
N MET A 181 7.30 -5.97 4.59
CA MET A 181 8.26 -5.59 5.63
C MET A 181 9.65 -6.18 5.43
N ASP A 182 9.77 -7.32 4.74
CA ASP A 182 11.07 -7.80 4.26
C ASP A 182 11.72 -6.79 3.31
N ILE A 183 10.95 -6.26 2.35
CA ILE A 183 11.42 -5.22 1.43
C ILE A 183 11.85 -3.96 2.19
N VAL A 184 11.04 -3.53 3.18
CA VAL A 184 11.37 -2.39 4.04
C VAL A 184 12.67 -2.63 4.80
N SER A 185 12.86 -3.82 5.40
CA SER A 185 14.08 -4.16 6.16
C SER A 185 15.34 -4.11 5.30
N LYS A 186 15.25 -4.49 4.02
CA LYS A 186 16.37 -4.48 3.07
C LYS A 186 16.76 -3.07 2.62
N HIS A 187 15.81 -2.14 2.60
CA HIS A 187 16.04 -0.76 2.18
C HIS A 187 16.33 0.18 3.36
N GLN A 188 15.89 -0.14 4.57
CA GLN A 188 16.36 0.60 5.73
C GLN A 188 17.86 0.33 5.86
N ASP A 189 18.66 1.33 5.49
CA ASP A 189 20.12 1.31 5.60
C ASP A 189 20.52 1.02 7.06
N LEU A 190 20.70 -0.26 7.39
CA LEU A 190 21.32 -0.72 8.64
C LEU A 190 22.85 -0.46 8.63
N SER A 191 23.32 0.43 7.77
CA SER A 191 24.73 0.70 7.49
C SER A 191 25.41 1.58 8.54
N GLY A 192 24.68 2.05 9.56
CA GLY A 192 25.26 2.66 10.76
C GLY A 192 25.24 1.70 11.96
N SER A 193 26.27 0.87 12.09
CA SER A 193 26.73 0.26 13.35
C SER A 193 25.89 -0.85 14.02
N SER A 194 24.94 -1.50 13.36
CA SER A 194 24.31 -2.70 13.95
C SER A 194 23.80 -3.64 12.87
N ARG A 195 24.55 -4.71 12.58
CA ARG A 195 24.04 -5.90 11.88
C ARG A 195 23.97 -7.02 12.91
N GLY A 196 22.78 -7.27 13.43
CA GLY A 196 22.51 -8.28 14.44
C GLY A 196 21.01 -8.59 14.56
N PRO A 197 20.62 -9.67 15.25
CA PRO A 197 19.22 -10.06 15.41
C PRO A 197 18.36 -9.03 16.16
N GLU A 198 18.99 -8.11 16.89
CA GLU A 198 18.33 -7.05 17.68
C GLU A 198 18.06 -5.76 16.92
N VAL A 199 18.47 -5.69 15.65
CA VAL A 199 18.29 -4.48 14.85
C VAL A 199 16.80 -4.23 14.61
N GLY A 200 16.36 -3.05 15.04
CA GLY A 200 14.98 -2.61 14.93
C GLY A 200 14.63 -2.14 13.53
N ILE A 201 13.60 -2.76 12.95
CA ILE A 201 12.95 -2.27 11.73
C ILE A 201 11.93 -1.21 12.15
N THR A 202 11.95 -0.06 11.49
CA THR A 202 10.99 1.02 11.76
C THR A 202 9.73 0.90 10.92
N CYS A 203 8.60 1.34 11.46
CA CYS A 203 7.32 1.32 10.76
C CYS A 203 7.26 2.44 9.69
N PRO A 204 7.00 2.12 8.41
CA PRO A 204 6.89 3.11 7.33
C PRO A 204 5.83 4.20 7.55
N LEU A 205 4.77 3.90 8.31
CA LEU A 205 3.66 4.83 8.55
C LEU A 205 3.95 5.78 9.73
N CYS A 206 4.46 5.26 10.84
CA CYS A 206 4.58 6.01 12.09
C CYS A 206 6.02 6.26 12.54
N ARG A 207 7.01 5.72 11.82
CA ARG A 207 8.45 5.80 12.05
C ARG A 207 8.99 5.26 13.38
N GLY A 208 8.13 4.86 14.32
CA GLY A 208 8.54 4.14 15.53
C GLY A 208 8.96 2.69 15.26
N PHE A 209 9.57 2.05 16.26
CA PHE A 209 9.95 0.64 16.25
C PHE A 209 8.77 -0.27 15.84
N PHE A 210 9.00 -1.17 14.89
CA PHE A 210 7.98 -2.09 14.39
C PHE A 210 8.22 -3.52 14.86
N CYS A 211 9.41 -4.05 14.63
CA CYS A 211 9.86 -5.38 15.06
C CYS A 211 11.38 -5.46 14.95
N THR A 212 11.97 -6.52 15.51
CA THR A 212 13.36 -6.87 15.20
C THR A 212 13.47 -7.63 13.87
N GLN A 213 14.67 -7.68 13.30
CA GLN A 213 14.95 -8.54 12.14
C GLN A 213 14.61 -10.01 12.43
N TYR A 214 14.88 -10.49 13.64
CA TYR A 214 14.57 -11.87 14.05
C TYR A 214 13.06 -12.16 14.05
N GLU A 215 12.25 -11.26 14.62
CA GLU A 215 10.79 -11.40 14.62
C GLU A 215 10.22 -11.45 13.21
N LEU A 216 10.71 -10.59 12.30
CA LEU A 216 10.32 -10.62 10.89
C LEU A 216 10.66 -11.97 10.24
N LEU A 217 11.87 -12.49 10.44
CA LEU A 217 12.29 -13.78 9.89
C LEU A 217 11.44 -14.95 10.39
N GLN A 218 11.01 -14.92 11.65
CA GLN A 218 10.08 -15.92 12.18
C GLN A 218 8.71 -15.84 11.47
N GLU A 219 8.15 -14.64 11.30
CA GLU A 219 6.86 -14.46 10.62
C GLU A 219 6.91 -14.85 9.14
N LEU A 220 8.06 -14.68 8.47
CA LEU A 220 8.25 -15.11 7.08
C LEU A 220 8.28 -16.65 6.93
N ARG A 221 8.69 -17.39 7.97
CA ARG A 221 8.76 -18.87 7.95
C ARG A 221 7.42 -19.53 8.27
N LYS A 222 6.49 -18.82 8.90
CA LYS A 222 5.18 -19.39 9.24
C LYS A 222 4.40 -19.67 7.95
N PRO A 223 3.67 -20.80 7.86
CA PRO A 223 2.72 -21.01 6.78
C PRO A 223 1.71 -19.86 6.78
N LEU A 224 1.22 -19.47 5.60
CA LEU A 224 0.38 -18.28 5.42
C LEU A 224 -0.74 -18.22 6.47
N ASN A 225 -0.58 -17.33 7.45
CA ASN A 225 -1.69 -16.86 8.27
C ASN A 225 -2.55 -15.97 7.37
N VAL A 226 -3.36 -16.62 6.54
CA VAL A 226 -4.33 -15.95 5.69
C VAL A 226 -5.29 -15.24 6.63
N VAL A 227 -5.23 -13.90 6.62
CA VAL A 227 -6.31 -13.10 7.16
C VAL A 227 -7.52 -13.43 6.31
N LYS A 228 -8.36 -14.36 6.79
CA LYS A 228 -9.71 -14.48 6.28
C LYS A 228 -10.32 -13.09 6.52
N PRO A 229 -10.87 -12.43 5.49
CA PRO A 229 -11.69 -11.25 5.74
C PRO A 229 -12.65 -11.68 6.85
N GLN A 230 -12.73 -10.91 7.94
CA GLN A 230 -13.82 -11.15 8.86
C GLN A 230 -15.06 -11.14 7.97
N PRO A 231 -15.85 -12.24 7.92
CA PRO A 231 -17.16 -12.11 7.36
C PRO A 231 -17.73 -10.94 8.14
N LYS A 232 -18.15 -9.89 7.45
CA LYS A 232 -19.12 -8.99 8.06
C LYS A 232 -20.11 -9.97 8.67
N SER A 233 -20.31 -9.93 9.99
CA SER A 233 -21.63 -10.29 10.45
C SER A 233 -22.51 -9.36 9.62
N LEU A 234 -23.10 -9.91 8.57
CA LEU A 234 -24.25 -9.30 7.96
C LEU A 234 -25.29 -9.38 9.06
N ALA A 235 -25.20 -8.46 10.01
CA ALA A 235 -26.39 -7.93 10.60
C ALA A 235 -27.11 -7.30 9.41
N ASN A 236 -27.90 -8.14 8.74
CA ASN A 236 -28.84 -7.74 7.71
C ASN A 236 -29.88 -6.91 8.44
N PHE A 237 -29.57 -5.64 8.67
CA PHE A 237 -30.49 -4.69 9.29
C PHE A 237 -31.65 -4.31 8.37
N ASP A 238 -31.66 -4.82 7.12
CA ASP A 238 -32.67 -4.48 6.11
C ASP A 238 -33.57 -5.67 5.71
N MET A 239 -33.57 -6.79 6.46
CA MET A 239 -34.43 -7.94 6.18
C MET A 239 -35.31 -8.29 7.38
N VAL A 240 -36.63 -8.08 7.22
CA VAL A 240 -37.68 -8.38 8.19
C VAL A 240 -38.32 -9.74 7.89
N CYS A 241 -38.80 -10.45 8.92
CA CYS A 241 -39.52 -11.71 8.69
C CYS A 241 -40.78 -11.44 7.86
N SER A 242 -40.98 -12.20 6.78
CA SER A 242 -42.12 -12.02 5.86
C SER A 242 -43.52 -12.19 6.49
N GLN A 243 -43.60 -12.57 7.76
CA GLN A 243 -44.86 -12.87 8.44
C GLN A 243 -45.09 -12.10 9.74
N CYS A 244 -44.04 -11.57 10.38
CA CYS A 244 -44.17 -10.86 11.66
C CYS A 244 -43.28 -9.63 11.79
N ASP A 245 -42.55 -9.26 10.73
CA ASP A 245 -41.70 -8.07 10.63
C ASP A 245 -40.58 -7.94 11.70
N VAL A 246 -40.25 -9.03 12.41
CA VAL A 246 -39.22 -9.02 13.46
C VAL A 246 -37.81 -8.90 12.87
N LEU A 247 -36.99 -8.07 13.52
CA LEU A 247 -35.55 -7.90 13.29
C LEU A 247 -34.74 -8.30 14.53
N PRO A 248 -33.55 -8.90 14.38
CA PRO A 248 -32.95 -9.41 13.14
C PRO A 248 -33.38 -10.86 12.81
N ILE A 249 -33.49 -11.21 11.52
CA ILE A 249 -33.65 -12.62 11.10
C ILE A 249 -32.31 -13.35 11.25
N VAL A 250 -32.35 -14.49 11.95
CA VAL A 250 -31.21 -15.41 12.06
C VAL A 250 -31.46 -16.62 11.16
N GLY A 251 -30.75 -16.73 10.03
CA GLY A 251 -30.84 -17.89 9.13
C GLY A 251 -30.71 -17.54 7.65
N SER A 252 -30.72 -18.58 6.80
CA SER A 252 -30.70 -18.47 5.32
C SER A 252 -32.10 -18.36 4.70
N VAL A 253 -33.15 -18.40 5.51
CA VAL A 253 -34.55 -18.35 5.09
C VAL A 253 -35.14 -17.04 5.60
N TYR A 254 -35.90 -16.31 4.78
CA TYR A 254 -36.54 -15.02 5.11
C TYR A 254 -37.67 -15.12 6.18
N LYS A 255 -37.63 -16.12 7.07
CA LYS A 255 -38.58 -16.36 8.17
C LYS A 255 -37.85 -16.42 9.51
N CYS A 256 -38.43 -15.84 10.56
CA CYS A 256 -37.88 -15.93 11.93
C CYS A 256 -38.15 -17.33 12.54
N SER A 257 -37.41 -17.67 13.59
CA SER A 257 -37.56 -18.94 14.30
C SER A 257 -38.88 -19.11 15.07
N ALA A 258 -39.65 -18.04 15.26
CA ALA A 258 -40.93 -18.07 15.95
C ALA A 258 -42.12 -18.30 14.99
N CYS A 259 -41.96 -18.04 13.69
CA CYS A 259 -43.01 -18.30 12.71
C CYS A 259 -42.97 -19.75 12.23
N PRO A 260 -44.14 -20.39 12.02
CA PRO A 260 -44.19 -21.72 11.42
C PRO A 260 -43.54 -21.73 10.03
N GLN A 261 -42.79 -22.80 9.75
CA GLN A 261 -42.13 -23.00 8.47
C GLN A 261 -43.13 -23.10 7.33
#